data_AF-A0A822J4N5-F1
#
_entry.id   AF-A0A822J4N5-F1
#
_cell.length_a   1.000
_cell.length_b   1.000
_cell.length_c   1.000
_cell.angle_alpha   90.00
_cell.angle_beta   90.00
_cell.angle_gamma   90.00
#
_symmetry.space_group_name_H-M   'P 1'
#
loop_
_entity.id
_entity.type
_entity.pdbx_description
1 polymer ?
#
loop_
_entity_poly.entity_id
_entity_poly.type
_entity_poly.pdbx_seq_one_letter_code
_entity_poly.pdbx_strand_id
1 'polypeptide(L)' 'MELTAIIKKGEKQFVALCPEIDVVSQGFSIEEALNNLKEAVEVYIEEMGLPEEIKQSDTFIAHFEVFPYGKTARAVRA' A
#
# COMPACT_ATOMS: atom_id res chain seq x y z
N MET A 1 -19.60 -2.03 3.03
CA MET A 1 -18.55 -1.14 2.53
C MET A 1 -17.39 -2.03 2.13
N GLU A 2 -16.87 -1.86 0.93
CA GLU A 2 -15.73 -2.63 0.42
C GLU A 2 -14.58 -1.64 0.22
N LEU A 3 -13.41 -2.00 0.74
CA LEU A 3 -12.18 -1.22 0.67
C LEU A 3 -11.05 -2.15 0.28
N THR A 4 -9.99 -1.58 -0.30
CA THR A 4 -8.87 -2.37 -0.79
C THR A 4 -7.73 -2.37 0.22
N ALA A 5 -7.02 -3.49 0.33
CA ALA A 5 -5.79 -3.59 1.10
C ALA A 5 -4.61 -3.96 0.20
N ILE A 6 -3.57 -3.12 0.17
CA ILE A 6 -2.29 -3.43 -0.47
C ILE A 6 -1.33 -3.88 0.62
N ILE A 7 -0.90 -5.14 0.58
CA ILE A 7 0.00 -5.72 1.59
C ILE A 7 1.36 -5.99 0.97
N LYS A 8 2.41 -5.45 1.57
CA LYS A 8 3.80 -5.70 1.18
C LYS A 8 4.58 -6.37 2.31
N LYS A 9 5.53 -7.23 1.95
CA LYS A 9 6.52 -7.72 2.92
C LYS A 9 7.54 -6.61 3.18
N GLY A 10 7.60 -6.13 4.42
CA GLY A 10 8.67 -5.26 4.91
C GLY A 10 9.84 -6.05 5.49
N GLU A 11 10.79 -5.35 6.10
CA GLU A 11 12.02 -5.95 6.65
C GLU A 11 11.73 -6.94 7.79
N LYS A 12 10.80 -6.60 8.69
CA LYS A 12 10.46 -7.40 9.88
C LYS A 12 9.01 -7.86 9.91
N GLN A 13 8.11 -7.05 9.34
CA GLN A 13 6.67 -7.23 9.38
C GLN A 13 6.07 -7.03 7.99
N PHE A 14 4.84 -7.50 7.80
CA PHE A 14 4.01 -7.10 6.67
C PHE A 14 3.42 -5.72 6.96
N VAL A 15 3.36 -4.87 5.93
CA VAL A 15 2.76 -3.55 5.98
C VAL A 15 1.55 -3.54 5.06
N ALA A 16 0.39 -3.15 5.59
CA ALA A 16 -0.88 -3.11 4.89
C ALA A 16 -1.36 -1.65 4.75
N LEU A 17 -1.77 -1.26 3.55
CA LEU A 17 -2.27 0.08 3.21
C LEU A 17 -3.69 -0.02 2.67
N CYS A 18 -4.60 0.81 3.17
CA CYS A 18 -5.89 1.10 2.54
C CYS A 18 -5.76 2.41 1.73
N PRO A 19 -5.64 2.34 0.38
CA PRO A 19 -5.37 3.51 -0.44
C PRO A 19 -6.53 4.52 -0.47
N GLU A 20 -7.77 4.09 -0.23
CA GLU A 20 -8.96 4.94 -0.31
C GLU A 20 -9.04 5.99 0.81
N ILE A 21 -8.40 5.73 1.95
CA ILE A 21 -8.40 6.61 3.13
C ILE A 21 -7.00 6.91 3.68
N ASP A 22 -5.96 6.47 2.97
CA ASP A 22 -4.55 6.63 3.36
C ASP A 22 -4.24 6.12 4.79
N VAL A 23 -4.83 4.98 5.15
CA VAL A 23 -4.60 4.33 6.45
C VAL A 23 -3.63 3.16 6.29
N VAL A 24 -2.65 3.09 7.19
CA VAL A 24 -1.61 2.04 7.20
C VAL A 24 -1.61 1.31 8.53
N SER A 25 -1.39 0.00 8.47
CA SER A 25 -1.13 -0.84 9.63
C SER A 25 -0.08 -1.92 9.32
N GLN A 26 0.32 -2.71 10.32
CA GLN A 26 1.38 -3.71 10.19
C GLN A 26 1.11 -4.95 11.06
N GLY A 27 1.71 -6.09 10.70
CA GLY A 27 1.60 -7.35 11.45
C GLY A 27 2.71 -8.35 11.09
N PHE A 28 2.94 -9.36 11.92
CA PHE A 28 3.96 -10.38 11.68
C PHE A 28 3.54 -11.43 10.64
N SER A 29 2.23 -11.57 10.39
CA SER A 29 1.65 -12.34 9.29
C SER A 29 0.80 -11.45 8.35
N ILE A 30 0.46 -11.97 7.16
CA ILE A 30 -0.47 -11.29 6.23
C ILE A 30 -1.83 -11.10 6.89
N GLU A 31 -2.33 -12.13 7.57
CA GLU A 31 -3.63 -12.11 8.25
C GLU A 31 -3.66 -11.09 9.39
N GLU A 32 -2.60 -11.05 10.22
CA GLU A 32 -2.48 -10.07 11.30
C GLU A 32 -2.42 -8.65 10.76
N ALA A 33 -1.60 -8.39 9.73
CA ALA A 33 -1.52 -7.06 9.13
C ALA A 33 -2.86 -6.61 8.53
N LEU A 34 -3.62 -7.53 7.93
CA LEU A 34 -4.95 -7.25 7.40
C LEU A 34 -5.97 -6.97 8.51
N ASN A 35 -5.97 -7.74 9.59
CA ASN A 35 -6.87 -7.52 10.72
C ASN A 35 -6.56 -6.19 11.42
N ASN A 36 -5.28 -5.91 11.67
CA ASN A 36 -4.86 -4.64 12.26
C ASN A 36 -5.19 -3.44 11.34
N LEU A 37 -5.18 -3.62 10.01
CA LEU A 37 -5.62 -2.58 9.07
C LEU A 37 -7.12 -2.34 9.16
N LYS A 38 -7.94 -3.39 9.26
CA LYS A 38 -9.41 -3.26 9.42
C LYS A 38 -9.75 -2.45 10.67
N GLU A 39 -9.14 -2.77 11.80
CA GLU A 39 -9.35 -2.04 13.05
C GLU A 39 -8.94 -0.56 12.91
N ALA A 40 -7.78 -0.29 12.30
CA ALA A 40 -7.33 1.09 12.08
C ALA A 40 -8.28 1.88 11.17
N VAL A 41 -8.84 1.24 10.13
CA VAL A 41 -9.86 1.83 9.24
C VAL A 41 -11.16 2.11 9.98
N GLU A 42 -11.62 1.19 10.83
CA GLU A 42 -12.83 1.38 11.64
C GLU A 42 -12.67 2.59 12.57
N VAL A 43 -11.55 2.68 13.29
CA VAL A 43 -11.22 3.83 14.15
C VAL A 43 -11.17 5.13 13.35
N TYR A 44 -10.52 5.14 12.19
CA TYR A 44 -10.46 6.32 11.33
C TYR A 44 -11.86 6.82 10.95
N ILE A 45 -12.75 5.91 10.55
CA ILE A 45 -14.11 6.25 10.13
C ILE A 45 -14.96 6.74 11.30
N GLU A 46 -14.78 6.16 12.49
CA GLU A 46 -15.45 6.63 13.70
C GLU A 46 -15.02 8.05 14.07
N GLU A 47 -13.74 8.39 13.93
CA GLU A 47 -13.20 9.70 14.31
C GLU A 47 -13.40 10.78 13.25
N MET A 48 -13.21 10.45 11.97
CA MET A 48 -13.16 11.41 10.86
C MET A 48 -14.41 11.38 9.98
N GLY A 49 -15.24 10.33 10.11
CA GLY A 49 -16.33 10.05 9.20
C GLY A 49 -15.86 9.40 7.89
N LEU A 50 -16.83 8.96 7.07
CA LEU A 50 -16.57 8.42 5.74
C LEU A 50 -16.34 9.56 4.74
N PRO A 51 -15.18 9.61 4.06
CA PRO A 51 -14.99 10.50 2.93
C PRO A 51 -16.06 10.26 1.85
N GLU A 52 -16.65 11.33 1.31
CA GLU A 52 -17.71 11.22 0.30
C GLU A 52 -17.22 10.56 -1.01
N GLU A 53 -15.91 10.62 -1.26
CA GLU A 53 -15.19 10.16 -2.45
C GLU A 53 -15.09 8.63 -2.57
N ILE A 54 -15.37 7.88 -1.49
CA ILE A 54 -15.25 6.40 -1.46
C ILE A 54 -16.38 5.70 -2.22
N LYS A 55 -17.45 6.43 -2.59
CA LYS A 55 -18.71 5.80 -3.05
C LYS A 55 -18.66 5.13 -4.43
N GLN A 56 -17.60 5.31 -5.21
CA GLN A 56 -17.40 4.63 -6.50
C GLN A 56 -15.96 4.87 -6.96
N SER A 57 -15.01 4.09 -6.46
CA SER A 57 -13.65 4.13 -6.99
C SER A 57 -13.48 3.01 -8.00
N ASP A 58 -13.33 3.37 -9.28
CA ASP A 58 -12.68 2.49 -10.26
C ASP A 58 -11.19 2.40 -9.86
N THR A 59 -10.91 1.67 -8.78
CA THR A 59 -9.57 1.53 -8.22
C THR A 59 -8.82 0.48 -9.02
N PHE A 60 -7.81 0.93 -9.77
CA PHE A 60 -6.90 0.04 -10.50
C PHE A 60 -5.60 -0.12 -9.72
N ILE A 61 -5.32 -1.34 -9.26
CA ILE A 61 -4.04 -1.69 -8.65
C ILE A 61 -3.18 -2.37 -9.69
N ALA A 62 -1.98 -1.83 -9.91
CA ALA A 62 -1.01 -2.37 -10.84
C ALA A 62 0.37 -2.49 -10.18
N HIS A 63 1.06 -3.59 -10.47
CA HIS A 63 2.48 -3.77 -10.17
C HIS A 63 3.26 -3.68 -11.48
N PHE A 64 4.32 -2.88 -11.51
CA PHE A 64 5.19 -2.76 -12.68
C PHE A 64 6.66 -2.71 -12.25
N GLU A 65 7.53 -3.25 -13.07
CA GLU A 65 8.98 -3.22 -12.87
C GLU A 65 9.59 -2.10 -13.72
N VAL A 66 10.66 -1.47 -13.21
CA VAL A 66 11.44 -0.46 -13.94
C VAL A 66 12.89 -0.92 -14.04
N PHE A 67 13.48 -0.79 -15.22
CA PHE A 67 14.90 -1.07 -15.45
C PHE A 67 15.67 0.25 -15.59
N PRO A 68 16.84 0.38 -14.94
CA PRO A 68 17.65 1.60 -15.06
C PRO A 68 18.14 1.78 -16.50
N TYR A 69 17.89 2.95 -17.08
CA TYR A 69 18.45 3.36 -18.37
C TYR A 69 19.97 3.53 -18.26
N GLY A 70 20.71 2.98 -19.23
CA GLY A 70 22.14 2.66 -19.11
C GLY A 70 23.11 3.82 -18.84
N LYS A 71 24.16 3.51 -18.07
CA LYS A 71 25.48 4.13 -18.22
C LYS A 71 26.44 3.08 -18.77
N THR A 72 26.57 2.98 -20.08
CA THR A 72 27.77 2.40 -20.69
C THR A 72 28.91 3.39 -20.43
N ALA A 73 29.69 3.15 -19.37
CA ALA A 73 30.97 3.82 -19.21
C ALA A 73 31.84 3.44 -20.41
N ARG A 74 32.08 4.41 -21.31
CA ARG A 74 33.03 4.28 -22.40
C ARG A 74 34.40 4.12 -21.76
N ALA A 75 34.94 2.90 -21.71
CA ALA A 75 36.32 2.67 -21.33
C ALA A 75 37.20 3.32 -22.39
N VAL A 76 37.68 4.54 -22.11
CA VAL A 76 38.80 5.12 -22.84
C VAL A 76 40.03 4.33 -22.40
N ARG A 77 40.48 3.42 -23.26
CA ARG A 77 41.81 2.83 -23.15
C ARG A 77 42.81 3.92 -23.57
N ALA A 78 43.69 4.30 -22.64
CA ALA A 78 44.95 4.98 -22.94
C ALA A 78 46.06 3.92 -23.02
#